data_AF-A0A1V5AMB1-F1
#
_entry.id   AF-A0A1V5AMB1-F1
#
_cell.length_a   1.000
_cell.length_b   1.000
_cell.length_c   1.000
_cell.angle_alpha   90.00
_cell.angle_beta   90.00
_cell.angle_gamma   90.00
#
_symmetry.space_group_name_H-M   'P 1'
#
loop_
_entity.id
_entity.type
_entity.pdbx_description
1 polymer ?
#
loop_
_entity_poly.entity_id
_entity_poly.type
_entity_poly.pdbx_seq_one_letter_code
_entity_poly.pdbx_strand_id
1 'polypeptide(L)'
;MQIVKGSFTLLAKDGPIEPISLQRYSIGFCHCGGELVSRAYFPWMGWAVAAACSDCHRLILLEYGTDWTWRKDTALEEVVDPGDVDTQHPVEVVPVSAVPMEQLQSVFTRAEIRDLLALQEGRPYVRQNVYRARAKFELFERLFRIRIKP
;
A
#
# COMPACT_ATOMS: atom_id res chain seq x y z
N MET A 1 5.98 7.89 -15.70
CA MET A 1 5.79 6.46 -16.07
C MET A 1 4.76 5.87 -15.11
N GLN A 2 4.09 4.79 -15.46
CA GLN A 2 2.97 4.28 -14.67
C GLN A 2 3.29 2.93 -14.03
N ILE A 3 2.74 2.70 -12.84
CA ILE A 3 2.85 1.44 -12.11
C ILE A 3 1.47 1.03 -11.62
N VAL A 4 1.15 -0.25 -11.75
CA VAL A 4 -0.15 -0.79 -11.34
C VAL A 4 -0.20 -0.94 -9.82
N LYS A 5 -1.25 -0.41 -9.21
CA LYS A 5 -1.52 -0.54 -7.78
C LYS A 5 -1.71 -2.01 -7.40
N GLY A 6 -1.08 -2.44 -6.32
CA GLY A 6 -1.21 -3.81 -5.81
C GLY A 6 -0.21 -4.78 -6.45
N SER A 7 -0.27 -4.99 -7.77
CA SER A 7 0.68 -5.89 -8.46
C SER A 7 2.08 -5.28 -8.61
N PHE A 8 2.19 -3.96 -8.60
CA PHE A 8 3.40 -3.21 -8.92
C PHE A 8 3.94 -3.47 -10.34
N THR A 9 3.09 -3.95 -11.27
CA THR A 9 3.47 -4.10 -12.68
C THR A 9 3.85 -2.74 -13.26
N LEU A 10 5.06 -2.63 -13.81
CA LEU A 10 5.54 -1.40 -14.44
C LEU A 10 5.02 -1.32 -15.88
N LEU A 11 4.34 -0.23 -16.23
CA LEU A 11 3.81 -0.01 -17.57
C LEU A 11 4.84 0.75 -18.42
N ALA A 12 5.74 -0.01 -19.06
CA ALA A 12 6.74 0.53 -19.98
C ALA A 12 6.19 0.61 -21.42
N LYS A 13 6.86 1.38 -22.28
CA LYS A 13 6.46 1.55 -23.69
C LYS A 13 6.47 0.23 -24.48
N ASP A 14 7.40 -0.66 -24.16
CA ASP A 14 7.58 -1.94 -24.86
C ASP A 14 6.72 -3.08 -24.29
N GLY A 15 5.89 -2.77 -23.28
CA GLY A 15 5.00 -3.73 -22.62
C GLY A 15 5.06 -3.65 -21.08
N PRO A 16 4.14 -4.36 -20.41
CA PRO A 16 4.15 -4.47 -18.95
C PRO A 16 5.34 -5.31 -18.47
N ILE A 17 5.91 -4.93 -17.33
CA ILE A 17 7.05 -5.61 -16.71
C ILE A 17 6.67 -5.97 -15.29
N GLU A 18 6.62 -7.27 -15.03
CA GLU A 18 6.36 -7.80 -13.69
C GLU A 18 7.57 -7.62 -12.76
N PRO A 19 7.35 -7.32 -11.48
CA PRO A 19 8.43 -7.21 -10.52
C PRO A 19 9.03 -8.59 -10.22
N ILE A 20 10.34 -8.65 -10.08
CA ILE A 20 11.06 -9.87 -9.66
C ILE A 20 11.18 -10.00 -8.14
N SER A 21 10.93 -8.91 -7.41
CA SER A 21 10.95 -8.88 -5.94
C SER A 21 10.11 -7.71 -5.43
N LEU A 22 9.41 -7.93 -4.31
CA LEU A 22 8.62 -6.93 -3.58
C LEU A 22 9.23 -6.60 -2.21
N GLN A 23 10.52 -6.89 -2.04
CA GLN A 23 11.20 -6.62 -0.77
C GLN A 23 11.29 -5.11 -0.49
N ARG A 24 11.23 -4.79 0.80
CA ARG A 24 11.20 -3.40 1.30
C ARG A 24 12.48 -3.11 2.05
N TYR A 25 13.29 -2.25 1.45
CA TYR A 25 14.55 -1.77 2.00
C TYR A 25 14.58 -0.25 1.95
N SER A 26 15.27 0.34 2.92
CA SER A 26 15.72 1.72 2.81
C SER A 26 16.77 1.78 1.71
N ILE A 27 16.54 2.64 0.72
CA ILE A 27 17.41 2.76 -0.47
C ILE A 27 17.95 4.17 -0.67
N GLY A 28 17.63 5.12 0.23
CA GLY A 28 18.13 6.49 0.16
C GLY A 28 17.14 7.50 0.72
N PHE A 29 17.28 8.75 0.28
CA PHE A 29 16.47 9.87 0.75
C PHE A 29 15.75 10.54 -0.41
N CYS A 30 14.50 10.92 -0.17
CA CYS A 30 13.72 11.73 -1.07
C CYS A 30 14.19 13.19 -1.00
N HIS A 31 13.88 13.98 -2.02
CA HIS A 31 14.14 15.43 -2.01
C HIS A 31 13.49 16.18 -0.84
N CYS A 32 12.42 15.64 -0.23
CA CYS A 32 11.82 16.21 0.97
C CYS A 32 12.59 15.89 2.27
N GLY A 33 13.68 15.11 2.18
CA GLY A 33 14.46 14.64 3.34
C GLY A 33 13.97 13.32 3.94
N GLY A 34 12.78 12.85 3.58
CA GLY A 34 12.23 11.59 4.06
C GLY A 34 12.89 10.35 3.45
N GLU A 35 12.74 9.20 4.10
CA GLU A 35 13.34 7.93 3.67
C GLU A 35 12.65 7.39 2.40
N LEU A 36 13.43 6.90 1.44
CA LEU A 36 12.92 6.15 0.29
C LEU A 36 12.94 4.66 0.62
N VAL A 37 11.76 4.04 0.55
CA VAL A 37 11.59 2.61 0.79
C VAL A 37 11.20 1.91 -0.52
N SER A 38 11.97 0.89 -0.91
CA SER A 38 11.68 0.08 -2.08
C SER A 38 10.31 -0.62 -1.96
N ARG A 39 9.67 -0.78 -3.11
CA ARG A 39 8.36 -1.43 -3.27
C ARG A 39 8.42 -2.58 -4.27
N ALA A 40 9.20 -2.43 -5.33
CA ALA A 40 9.36 -3.44 -6.35
C ALA A 40 10.70 -3.30 -7.10
N TYR A 41 11.24 -4.41 -7.56
CA TYR A 41 12.47 -4.50 -8.34
C TYR A 41 12.19 -5.10 -9.73
N PHE A 42 12.82 -4.56 -10.76
CA PHE A 42 12.58 -4.95 -12.16
C PHE A 42 13.88 -5.13 -12.94
N PRO A 43 13.99 -6.16 -13.79
CA PRO A 43 15.07 -6.31 -14.77
C PRO A 43 14.75 -5.48 -16.03
N TRP A 44 14.76 -4.14 -15.91
CA TRP A 44 14.40 -3.24 -17.01
C TRP A 44 15.55 -2.31 -17.40
N MET A 45 16.03 -2.42 -18.65
CA MET A 45 17.17 -1.65 -19.19
C MET A 45 18.45 -1.71 -18.33
N GLY A 46 18.65 -2.82 -17.61
CA GLY A 46 19.55 -2.93 -16.48
C GLY A 46 18.75 -3.34 -15.26
N TRP A 47 18.70 -2.46 -14.26
CA TRP A 47 17.83 -2.64 -13.08
C TRP A 47 16.97 -1.41 -12.86
N ALA A 48 15.75 -1.61 -12.36
CA ALA A 48 14.92 -0.52 -11.90
C ALA A 48 14.28 -0.86 -10.55
N VAL A 49 14.06 0.16 -9.72
CA VAL A 49 13.47 0.01 -8.40
C VAL A 49 12.35 1.03 -8.23
N ALA A 50 11.12 0.56 -8.05
CA ALA A 50 10.03 1.44 -7.63
C ALA A 50 10.14 1.66 -6.13
N ALA A 51 10.07 2.92 -5.70
CA ALA A 51 10.17 3.30 -4.31
C ALA A 51 9.17 4.39 -3.94
N ALA A 52 8.79 4.40 -2.67
CA ALA A 52 7.90 5.40 -2.10
C ALA A 52 8.62 6.12 -0.96
N CYS A 53 8.48 7.45 -0.91
CA CYS A 53 8.91 8.19 0.27
C CYS A 53 8.00 7.87 1.47
N SER A 54 8.59 7.67 2.64
CA SER A 54 7.87 7.49 3.91
C SER A 54 7.02 8.71 4.28
N ASP A 55 7.48 9.91 3.89
CA ASP A 55 6.97 11.17 4.42
C ASP A 55 6.03 11.87 3.44
N CYS A 56 6.49 12.13 2.21
CA CYS A 56 5.69 12.81 1.19
C CYS A 56 4.95 11.86 0.26
N HIS A 57 5.15 10.55 0.42
CA HIS A 57 4.52 9.48 -0.37
C HIS A 57 4.74 9.56 -1.88
N ARG A 58 5.68 10.39 -2.35
CA ARG A 58 6.06 10.45 -3.76
C ARG A 58 6.59 9.09 -4.21
N LEU A 59 6.05 8.61 -5.33
CA LEU A 59 6.52 7.42 -6.02
C LEU A 59 7.56 7.80 -7.07
N ILE A 60 8.66 7.08 -7.06
CA ILE A 60 9.75 7.25 -8.01
C ILE A 60 10.23 5.89 -8.50
N LEU A 61 10.70 5.85 -9.74
CA LEU A 61 11.45 4.74 -10.29
C LEU A 61 12.91 5.16 -10.36
N LEU A 62 13.77 4.46 -9.63
CA LEU A 62 15.22 4.62 -9.72
C LEU A 62 15.73 3.65 -10.78
N GLU A 63 16.37 4.17 -11.82
CA GLU A 63 16.91 3.39 -12.94
C GLU A 63 18.42 3.24 -12.81
N TYR A 64 18.91 2.03 -13.04
CA TYR A 64 20.30 1.65 -12.88
C TYR A 64 20.84 0.89 -14.10
N GLY A 65 22.17 0.89 -14.25
CA GLY A 65 22.87 -0.04 -15.13
C GLY A 65 22.83 -1.48 -14.62
N THR A 66 23.26 -2.43 -15.45
CA THR A 66 23.38 -3.85 -15.07
C THR A 66 24.34 -4.08 -13.89
N ASP A 67 25.23 -3.13 -13.64
CA ASP A 67 26.21 -3.06 -12.56
C ASP A 67 25.72 -2.27 -11.33
N TRP A 68 24.42 -1.94 -11.25
CA TRP A 68 23.83 -1.11 -10.19
C TRP A 68 24.35 0.34 -10.14
N THR A 69 24.96 0.83 -11.22
CA THR A 69 25.27 2.27 -11.34
C THR A 69 23.98 3.08 -11.52
N TRP A 70 23.73 4.05 -10.65
CA TRP A 70 22.56 4.93 -10.76
C TRP A 70 22.61 5.71 -12.08
N ARG A 71 21.47 5.82 -12.77
CA ARG A 71 21.34 6.55 -14.03
C ARG A 71 20.44 7.76 -13.91
N LYS A 72 19.21 7.57 -13.41
CA LYS A 72 18.23 8.65 -13.22
C LYS A 72 17.07 8.20 -12.35
N ASP A 73 16.31 9.18 -11.88
CA ASP A 73 15.04 8.99 -11.20
C ASP A 73 13.89 9.48 -12.10
N THR A 74 12.88 8.63 -12.28
CA THR A 74 11.69 8.92 -13.07
C THR A 74 10.47 8.96 -12.15
N ALA A 75 9.65 10.01 -12.23
CA ALA A 75 8.41 10.07 -11.47
C ALA A 75 7.46 8.93 -11.89
N LEU A 76 6.90 8.25 -10.89
CA LEU A 76 5.88 7.23 -11.09
C LEU A 76 4.50 7.76 -10.74
N GLU A 77 3.54 7.41 -11.58
CA GLU A 77 2.11 7.55 -11.32
C GLU A 77 1.55 6.16 -11.02
N GLU A 78 0.88 6.03 -9.88
CA GLU A 78 0.16 4.80 -9.57
C GLU A 78 -1.18 4.81 -10.31
N VAL A 79 -1.43 3.76 -11.08
CA VAL A 79 -2.68 3.55 -11.81
C VAL A 79 -3.35 2.27 -11.34
N VAL A 80 -4.67 2.23 -11.47
CA VAL A 80 -5.46 1.04 -11.17
C VAL A 80 -5.46 0.13 -12.40
N ASP A 81 -5.36 -1.19 -12.21
CA ASP A 81 -5.46 -2.14 -13.32
C ASP A 81 -6.87 -2.10 -13.93
N PRO A 82 -7.03 -1.85 -15.25
CA PRO A 82 -8.33 -1.91 -15.91
C PRO A 82 -9.00 -3.29 -15.85
N GLY A 83 -8.23 -4.37 -15.67
CA GLY A 83 -8.71 -5.74 -15.54
C GLY A 83 -9.08 -6.14 -14.11
N ASP A 84 -8.79 -5.29 -13.13
CA ASP A 84 -9.17 -5.50 -11.74
C ASP A 84 -10.62 -5.07 -11.54
N VAL A 85 -11.54 -6.03 -11.70
CA VAL A 85 -13.00 -5.88 -11.52
C VAL A 85 -13.37 -5.38 -10.11
N ASP A 86 -12.39 -5.37 -9.20
CA ASP A 86 -12.53 -5.12 -7.78
C ASP A 86 -12.40 -3.65 -7.36
N THR A 87 -11.91 -2.79 -8.23
CA THR A 87 -11.58 -1.38 -7.93
C THR A 87 -12.50 -0.36 -8.62
N GLN A 88 -13.50 -0.82 -9.38
CA GLN A 88 -14.50 0.07 -10.00
C GLN A 88 -15.60 0.55 -9.05
N HIS A 89 -15.63 0.07 -7.81
CA HIS A 89 -16.53 0.59 -6.78
C HIS A 89 -15.72 1.41 -5.75
N PRO A 90 -16.08 2.68 -5.49
CA PRO A 90 -15.41 3.44 -4.44
C PRO A 90 -15.55 2.70 -3.11
N VAL A 91 -14.41 2.30 -2.54
CA VAL A 91 -14.38 1.71 -1.19
C VAL A 91 -14.87 2.77 -0.22
N GLU A 92 -16.08 2.58 0.29
CA GLU A 92 -16.68 3.50 1.24
C GLU A 92 -15.80 3.52 2.50
N VAL A 93 -15.32 4.71 2.86
CA VAL A 93 -14.57 4.91 4.10
C VAL A 93 -15.57 5.23 5.20
N VAL A 94 -15.78 4.29 6.11
CA VAL A 94 -16.78 4.42 7.16
C VAL A 94 -16.12 4.34 8.55
N PRO A 95 -16.70 4.99 9.57
CA PRO A 95 -16.32 4.75 10.95
C PRO A 95 -16.62 3.29 11.33
N VAL A 96 -15.82 2.71 12.24
CA VAL A 96 -16.05 1.38 12.82
C VAL A 96 -17.49 1.21 13.29
N SER A 97 -18.07 2.26 13.89
CA SER A 97 -19.45 2.24 14.42
C SER A 97 -20.55 2.18 13.35
N ALA A 98 -20.25 2.47 12.09
CA ALA A 98 -21.20 2.36 10.98
C ALA A 98 -21.22 0.97 10.33
N VAL A 99 -20.26 0.11 10.67
CA VAL A 99 -20.19 -1.26 10.14
C VAL A 99 -21.11 -2.19 10.93
N PRO A 100 -21.95 -3.02 10.28
CA PRO A 100 -22.73 -4.04 10.96
C PRO A 100 -21.86 -4.96 11.81
N MET A 101 -22.31 -5.25 13.04
CA MET A 101 -21.53 -6.02 14.01
C MET A 101 -21.16 -7.42 13.50
N GLU A 102 -22.04 -8.04 12.72
CA GLU A 102 -21.84 -9.36 12.11
C GLU A 102 -20.65 -9.35 11.14
N GLN A 103 -20.52 -8.27 10.35
CA GLN A 103 -19.37 -8.11 9.44
C GLN A 103 -18.08 -7.94 10.25
N LEU A 104 -18.09 -7.10 11.29
CA LEU A 104 -16.92 -6.91 12.15
C LEU A 104 -16.50 -8.23 12.81
N GLN A 105 -17.44 -9.02 13.33
CA GLN A 105 -17.16 -10.28 14.01
C GLN A 105 -16.63 -11.39 13.11
N SER A 106 -16.84 -11.29 11.78
CA SER A 106 -16.30 -12.25 10.83
C SER A 106 -14.77 -12.17 10.66
N VAL A 107 -14.16 -11.03 10.97
CA VAL A 107 -12.72 -10.77 10.79
C VAL A 107 -12.02 -10.44 12.11
N PHE A 108 -12.70 -9.70 12.98
CA PHE A 108 -12.15 -9.18 14.23
C PHE A 108 -12.67 -9.95 15.44
N THR A 109 -11.82 -10.11 16.44
CA THR A 109 -12.22 -10.62 17.75
C THR A 109 -13.02 -9.55 18.50
N ARG A 110 -13.81 -9.95 19.50
CA ARG A 110 -14.55 -9.01 20.37
C ARG A 110 -13.64 -7.95 21.04
N ALA A 111 -12.43 -8.34 21.44
CA ALA A 111 -11.47 -7.42 22.06
C ALA A 111 -10.93 -6.39 21.06
N GLU A 112 -10.68 -6.81 19.82
CA GLU A 112 -10.27 -5.93 18.72
C GLU A 112 -11.39 -4.93 18.38
N ILE A 113 -12.63 -5.40 18.22
CA ILE A 113 -13.79 -4.52 17.91
C ILE A 113 -13.99 -3.48 19.02
N ARG A 114 -13.99 -3.92 20.29
CA ARG A 114 -14.12 -3.02 21.44
C ARG A 114 -13.07 -1.91 21.41
N ASP A 115 -11.81 -2.27 21.17
CA ASP A 115 -10.70 -1.32 21.24
C ASP A 115 -10.61 -0.44 19.98
N LEU A 116 -11.09 -0.89 18.82
CA LEU A 116 -11.31 -0.05 17.64
C LEU A 116 -12.38 1.01 17.89
N LEU A 117 -13.52 0.63 18.49
CA LEU A 117 -14.58 1.59 18.85
C LEU A 117 -14.11 2.59 19.91
N ALA A 118 -13.38 2.11 20.92
CA ALA A 118 -12.80 2.98 21.94
C ALA A 118 -11.80 3.97 21.34
N LEU A 119 -10.95 3.55 20.40
CA LEU A 119 -10.04 4.43 19.66
C LEU A 119 -10.81 5.52 18.90
N GLN A 120 -11.86 5.13 18.16
CA GLN A 120 -12.69 6.05 17.38
C GLN A 120 -13.35 7.13 18.24
N GLU A 121 -13.77 6.76 19.44
CA GLU A 121 -14.42 7.65 20.40
C GLU A 121 -13.43 8.43 21.29
N GLY A 122 -12.12 8.25 21.10
CA GLY A 122 -11.09 8.90 21.94
C GLY A 122 -11.03 8.36 23.37
N ARG A 123 -11.56 7.16 23.63
CA ARG A 123 -11.56 6.50 24.94
C ARG A 123 -10.30 5.64 25.13
N PRO A 124 -9.92 5.31 26.38
CA PRO A 124 -8.82 4.38 26.64
C PRO A 124 -9.04 3.01 25.97
N TYR A 125 -8.01 2.50 25.32
CA TYR A 125 -8.03 1.23 24.57
C TYR A 125 -6.71 0.46 24.74
N VAL A 126 -6.72 -0.86 24.47
CA VAL A 126 -5.50 -1.66 24.47
C VAL A 126 -4.83 -1.58 23.10
N ARG A 127 -3.63 -0.95 23.04
CA ARG A 127 -2.88 -0.76 21.80
C ARG A 127 -2.66 -2.05 21.02
N GLN A 128 -2.30 -3.15 21.69
CA GLN A 128 -2.01 -4.44 21.05
C GLN A 128 -3.21 -4.97 20.26
N ASN A 129 -4.44 -4.79 20.75
CA ASN A 129 -5.64 -5.21 20.04
C ASN A 129 -5.87 -4.37 18.78
N VAL A 130 -5.66 -3.05 18.86
CA VAL A 130 -5.72 -2.19 17.66
C VAL A 130 -4.66 -2.56 16.63
N TYR A 131 -3.42 -2.86 17.03
CA TYR A 131 -2.37 -3.31 16.10
C TYR A 131 -2.75 -4.60 15.39
N ARG A 132 -3.26 -5.60 16.14
CA ARG A 132 -3.74 -6.86 15.57
C ARG A 132 -4.92 -6.65 14.62
N ALA A 133 -5.82 -5.73 14.96
CA ALA A 133 -6.95 -5.38 14.10
C ALA A 133 -6.50 -4.70 12.80
N ARG A 134 -5.58 -3.72 12.87
CA ARG A 134 -5.04 -3.01 11.70
C ARG A 134 -4.40 -3.95 10.68
N ALA A 135 -3.73 -5.01 11.14
CA ALA A 135 -3.16 -6.03 10.26
C ALA A 135 -4.22 -6.81 9.45
N LYS A 136 -5.50 -6.73 9.82
CA LYS A 136 -6.62 -7.38 9.13
C LYS A 136 -7.47 -6.41 8.30
N PHE A 137 -7.14 -5.12 8.29
CA PHE A 137 -7.94 -4.13 7.55
C PHE A 137 -7.97 -4.40 6.06
N GLU A 138 -6.85 -4.82 5.47
CA GLU A 138 -6.78 -5.21 4.06
C GLU A 138 -7.67 -6.42 3.77
N LEU A 139 -7.69 -7.43 4.67
CA LEU A 139 -8.59 -8.57 4.55
C LEU A 139 -10.06 -8.14 4.65
N PHE A 140 -10.40 -7.27 5.62
CA PHE A 140 -11.76 -6.76 5.80
C PHE A 140 -12.23 -5.96 4.58
N GLU A 141 -11.37 -5.05 4.08
CA GLU A 141 -11.64 -4.24 2.89
C GLU A 141 -11.88 -5.13 1.67
N ARG A 142 -11.09 -6.19 1.50
CA ARG A 142 -11.29 -7.15 0.41
C ARG A 142 -12.58 -7.96 0.55
N LEU A 143 -12.99 -8.34 1.76
CA LEU A 143 -14.21 -9.13 1.99
C LEU A 143 -15.49 -8.32 1.83
N PHE A 144 -15.49 -7.07 2.30
CA PHE A 144 -16.71 -6.27 2.43
C PHE A 144 -16.73 -5.02 1.54
N ARG A 145 -15.64 -4.73 0.83
CA ARG A 145 -15.49 -3.49 0.02
C ARG A 145 -15.67 -2.21 0.84
N ILE A 146 -15.36 -2.27 2.13
CA ILE A 146 -15.48 -1.18 3.10
C ILE A 146 -14.13 -0.94 3.76
N ARG A 147 -13.67 0.31 3.79
CA ARG A 147 -12.48 0.70 4.54
C ARG A 147 -12.88 1.29 5.88
N ILE A 148 -12.43 0.63 6.95
CA ILE A 148 -12.68 1.08 8.31
C ILE A 148 -11.68 2.17 8.67
N LYS A 149 -12.18 3.32 9.14
CA LYS A 149 -11.37 4.35 9.80
C LYS A 149 -11.63 4.30 11.32
N PRO A 150 -10.69 3.75 12.10
CA PRO A 150 -10.81 3.72 13.56
C PRO A 150 -10.40 5.04 14.20
#